data_AF-A0A388PN18-F1
#
_entry.id   AF-A0A388PN18-F1
#
_cell.length_a   1.000
_cell.length_b   1.000
_cell.length_c   1.000
_cell.angle_alpha   90.00
_cell.angle_beta   90.00
_cell.angle_gamma   90.00
#
_symmetry.space_group_name_H-M   'P 1'
#
loop_
_entity.id
_entity.type
_entity.pdbx_description
1 polymer ?
#
loop_
_entity_poly.entity_id
_entity_poly.type
_entity_poly.pdbx_seq_one_letter_code
_entity_poly.pdbx_strand_id
1 'polypeptide(L)'
;MVLTEGWRVTTYVPGPGTPETVFELETTQRNVTADPLTLTKHIYGGLGFRGLPTWTVDAPLTFVTSEGQLGRKAGDGQRARWFAFAGPTAQGRGGIAILAHPSNVNFPQWTRFNPKDPFVAFTPVHDGPSPSSRIRS
;
A
#
# COMPACT_ATOMS: atom_id res chain seq x y z
N MET A 1 -23.33 12.22 -0.40
CA MET A 1 -21.89 11.90 -0.54
C MET A 1 -21.11 13.03 0.13
N VAL A 2 -20.19 12.72 1.05
CA VAL A 2 -19.43 13.74 1.84
C VAL A 2 -17.99 13.93 1.37
N LEU A 3 -17.44 12.97 0.61
CA LEU A 3 -16.11 13.04 0.00
C LEU A 3 -16.23 12.86 -1.52
N THR A 4 -15.43 13.60 -2.27
CA THR A 4 -15.07 13.24 -3.65
C THR A 4 -13.68 12.66 -3.68
N GLU A 5 -13.47 11.65 -4.52
CA GLU A 5 -12.16 11.03 -4.74
C GLU A 5 -11.77 11.11 -6.22
N GLY A 6 -10.55 11.58 -6.48
CA GLY A 6 -9.93 11.60 -7.80
C GLY A 6 -8.76 10.63 -7.84
N TRP A 7 -8.63 9.93 -8.96
CA TRP A 7 -7.56 8.96 -9.22
C TRP A 7 -6.79 9.40 -10.45
N ARG A 8 -5.46 9.39 -10.38
CA ARG A 8 -4.57 9.49 -11.54
C ARG A 8 -3.69 8.25 -11.57
N VAL A 9 -3.69 7.57 -12.70
CA VAL A 9 -2.82 6.43 -12.96
C VAL A 9 -1.86 6.79 -14.09
N THR A 10 -0.57 6.66 -13.84
CA THR A 10 0.48 6.85 -14.84
C THR A 10 1.16 5.50 -15.05
N THR A 11 1.08 4.95 -16.25
CA THR A 11 1.74 3.68 -16.60
C THR A 11 3.03 3.96 -17.36
N TYR A 12 4.09 3.22 -17.05
CA TYR A 12 5.36 3.32 -17.74
C TYR A 12 5.54 2.11 -18.66
N VAL A 13 5.89 2.35 -19.92
CA VAL A 13 6.18 1.27 -20.86
C VAL A 13 7.56 0.69 -20.50
N PRO A 14 7.65 -0.61 -20.16
CA PRO A 14 8.93 -1.22 -19.86
C PRO A 14 9.86 -1.17 -21.07
N GLY A 15 11.16 -0.98 -20.80
CA GLY A 15 12.18 -1.09 -21.84
C GLY A 15 12.26 -2.52 -22.41
N PRO A 16 12.89 -2.71 -23.57
CA PRO A 16 13.13 -4.04 -24.12
C PRO A 16 13.83 -4.94 -23.09
N GLY A 17 13.23 -6.10 -22.80
CA GLY A 17 13.78 -7.07 -21.86
C GLY A 17 13.57 -6.76 -20.37
N THR A 18 12.83 -5.71 -20.02
CA THR A 18 12.47 -5.38 -18.62
C THR A 18 11.21 -6.19 -18.22
N PRO A 19 11.31 -7.14 -17.27
CA PRO A 19 10.16 -7.96 -16.86
C PRO A 19 9.17 -7.20 -15.96
N GLU A 20 9.57 -6.06 -15.37
CA GLU A 20 8.74 -5.30 -14.44
C GLU A 20 7.73 -4.40 -15.17
N THR A 21 6.49 -4.41 -14.68
CA THR A 21 5.51 -3.36 -15.01
C THR A 21 5.52 -2.32 -13.90
N VAL A 22 5.67 -1.05 -14.26
CA VAL A 22 5.66 0.06 -13.31
C VAL A 22 4.46 0.94 -13.60
N PHE A 23 3.72 1.27 -12.55
CA PHE A 23 2.70 2.31 -12.59
C PHE A 23 2.77 3.14 -11.31
N GLU A 24 2.36 4.39 -11.43
CA GLU A 24 2.11 5.30 -10.32
C GLU A 24 0.61 5.47 -10.15
N LEU A 25 0.17 5.48 -8.90
CA LEU A 25 -1.20 5.79 -8.53
C LEU A 25 -1.16 6.98 -7.57
N GLU A 26 -1.81 8.07 -7.97
CA GLU A 26 -2.12 9.19 -7.09
C GLU A 26 -3.62 9.19 -6.79
N THR A 27 -3.96 9.22 -5.51
CA THR A 27 -5.33 9.35 -5.01
C THR A 27 -5.46 10.68 -4.27
N THR A 28 -6.53 11.42 -4.56
CA THR A 28 -6.86 12.66 -3.84
C THR A 28 -8.28 12.60 -3.31
N GLN A 29 -8.44 12.71 -2.00
CA GLN A 29 -9.75 12.81 -1.35
C GLN A 29 -9.99 14.24 -0.87
N ARG A 30 -11.21 14.74 -1.10
CA ARG A 30 -11.64 16.08 -0.72
C ARG A 30 -13.02 16.03 -0.06
N ASN A 31 -13.13 16.64 1.12
CA ASN A 31 -14.43 16.94 1.73
C ASN A 31 -15.20 17.99 0.89
N VAL A 32 -16.43 17.65 0.51
CA VAL A 32 -17.31 18.53 -0.27
C VAL A 32 -18.38 19.23 0.56
N THR A 33 -18.45 18.96 1.86
CA THR A 33 -19.37 19.66 2.78
C THR A 33 -18.72 20.89 3.40
N ALA A 34 -19.55 21.79 3.92
CA ALA A 34 -19.08 22.91 4.74
C ALA A 34 -18.61 22.44 6.13
N ASP A 35 -19.23 21.38 6.66
CA ASP A 35 -18.87 20.82 7.95
C ASP A 35 -17.52 20.09 7.90
N PRO A 36 -16.68 20.23 8.94
CA PRO A 36 -15.47 19.44 9.08
C PRO A 36 -15.77 17.94 9.09
N LEU A 37 -14.96 17.16 8.36
CA LEU A 37 -15.01 15.71 8.38
C LEU A 37 -13.72 15.15 9.00
N THR A 38 -13.89 14.36 10.05
CA THR A 38 -12.81 13.66 10.73
C THR A 38 -12.81 12.19 10.31
N LEU A 39 -11.72 11.71 9.73
CA LEU A 39 -11.56 10.28 9.47
C LEU A 39 -11.08 9.61 10.75
N THR A 40 -11.91 8.74 11.34
CA THR A 40 -11.54 7.97 12.53
C THR A 40 -10.47 6.94 12.20
N LYS A 41 -9.72 6.51 13.23
CA LYS A 41 -8.70 5.47 13.10
C LYS A 41 -9.27 4.24 12.37
N HIS A 42 -8.58 3.83 11.31
CA HIS A 42 -8.89 2.60 10.60
C HIS A 42 -7.60 1.97 10.08
N ILE A 43 -7.46 0.66 10.29
CA ILE A 43 -6.24 -0.09 9.94
C ILE A 43 -6.30 -0.68 8.52
N TYR A 44 -7.33 -0.35 7.75
CA TYR A 44 -7.46 -0.65 6.32
C TYR A 44 -7.82 0.63 5.55
N GLY A 45 -7.55 0.65 4.25
CA GLY A 45 -7.74 1.82 3.39
C GLY A 45 -6.44 2.19 2.70
N GLY A 46 -6.49 3.12 1.74
CA GLY A 46 -5.35 3.40 0.88
C GLY A 46 -5.12 2.30 -0.17
N LEU A 47 -3.86 2.11 -0.58
CA LEU A 47 -3.48 1.14 -1.59
C LEU A 47 -3.10 -0.20 -0.95
N GLY A 48 -3.79 -1.26 -1.38
CA GLY A 48 -3.52 -2.63 -0.98
C GLY A 48 -3.29 -3.55 -2.17
N PHE A 49 -2.47 -4.58 -1.95
CA PHE A 49 -2.23 -5.69 -2.86
C PHE A 49 -2.59 -7.01 -2.18
N ARG A 50 -3.23 -7.90 -2.94
CA ARG A 50 -3.45 -9.28 -2.54
C ARG A 50 -2.73 -10.21 -3.52
N GLY A 51 -1.79 -10.99 -2.99
CA GLY A 51 -1.08 -12.03 -3.74
C GLY A 51 -1.96 -13.22 -4.10
N LEU A 52 -1.34 -14.22 -4.74
CA LEU A 52 -2.02 -15.40 -5.25
C LEU A 52 -2.64 -16.24 -4.11
N PRO A 53 -3.74 -16.98 -4.36
CA PRO A 53 -4.31 -17.91 -3.37
C PRO A 53 -3.32 -18.97 -2.87
N THR A 54 -2.32 -19.32 -3.68
CA THR A 54 -1.24 -20.27 -3.33
C THR A 54 -0.19 -19.68 -2.40
N TRP A 55 -0.20 -18.37 -2.13
CA TRP A 55 0.72 -17.71 -1.20
C TRP A 55 0.22 -17.85 0.24
N THR A 56 0.15 -19.10 0.68
CA THR A 56 -0.20 -19.48 2.05
C THR A 56 0.95 -19.20 3.02
N VAL A 57 0.73 -19.38 4.33
CA VAL A 57 1.77 -19.19 5.36
C VAL A 57 2.98 -20.11 5.19
N ASP A 58 2.79 -21.28 4.61
CA ASP A 58 3.83 -22.29 4.40
C ASP A 58 4.54 -22.16 3.05
N ALA A 59 4.08 -21.26 2.18
CA ALA A 59 4.70 -21.02 0.89
C ALA A 59 6.07 -20.30 1.04
N PRO A 60 7.02 -20.51 0.11
CA PRO A 60 8.34 -19.87 0.13
C PRO A 60 8.27 -18.39 -0.31
N LEU A 61 7.64 -17.57 0.52
CA LEU A 61 7.41 -16.14 0.32
C LEU A 61 8.62 -15.31 0.75
N THR A 62 8.90 -14.22 0.02
CA THR A 62 9.83 -13.18 0.44
C THR A 62 9.03 -11.95 0.84
N PHE A 63 9.38 -11.39 2.00
CA PHE A 63 8.81 -10.16 2.48
C PHE A 63 9.94 -9.28 3.04
N VAL A 64 9.97 -8.01 2.66
CA VAL A 64 10.97 -7.05 3.16
C VAL A 64 10.40 -5.63 3.14
N THR A 65 10.74 -4.84 4.14
CA THR A 65 10.47 -3.40 4.19
C THR A 65 11.77 -2.60 4.11
N SER A 66 11.65 -1.32 3.79
CA SER A 66 12.76 -0.36 3.82
C SER A 66 13.42 -0.13 5.20
N GLU A 67 12.82 -0.65 6.26
CA GLU A 67 13.22 -0.52 7.67
C GLU A 67 13.78 -1.83 8.21
N GLY A 68 13.89 -2.85 7.35
CA GLY A 68 14.59 -4.10 7.65
C GLY A 68 13.70 -5.19 8.24
N GLN A 69 12.38 -5.05 8.26
CA GLN A 69 11.51 -6.14 8.69
C GLN A 69 11.42 -7.22 7.59
N LEU A 70 11.71 -8.47 7.95
CA LEU A 70 11.76 -9.62 7.02
C LEU A 70 10.50 -10.51 7.07
N GLY A 71 9.45 -10.08 7.76
CA GLY A 71 8.21 -10.83 7.86
C GLY A 71 6.98 -9.96 8.11
N ARG A 72 5.84 -10.39 7.57
CA ARG A 72 4.55 -9.68 7.63
C ARG A 72 4.17 -9.29 9.06
N LYS A 73 4.28 -10.22 10.02
CA LYS A 73 3.97 -9.96 11.44
C LYS A 73 4.84 -8.87 12.07
N ALA A 74 6.12 -8.83 11.73
CA ALA A 74 7.04 -7.83 12.27
C ALA A 74 6.86 -6.45 11.61
N GLY A 75 6.48 -6.44 10.33
CA GLY A 75 6.21 -5.21 9.59
C GLY A 75 4.84 -4.61 9.83
N ASP A 76 3.84 -5.40 10.25
CA ASP A 76 2.46 -4.93 10.41
C ASP A 76 2.36 -3.80 11.42
N GLY A 77 1.61 -2.74 11.07
CA GLY A 77 1.46 -1.55 11.90
C GLY A 77 2.73 -0.72 12.06
N GLN A 78 3.79 -0.97 11.29
CA GLN A 78 4.99 -0.14 11.24
C GLN A 78 4.91 0.88 10.12
N ARG A 79 5.73 1.94 10.21
CA ARG A 79 5.94 2.87 9.10
C ARG A 79 6.99 2.32 8.13
N ALA A 80 6.72 2.40 6.84
CA ALA A 80 7.66 2.01 5.80
C ALA A 80 7.70 3.00 4.62
N ARG A 81 8.89 3.26 4.08
CA ARG A 81 9.08 4.02 2.82
C ARG A 81 8.68 3.16 1.62
N TRP A 82 8.96 1.87 1.68
CA TRP A 82 8.53 0.88 0.70
C TRP A 82 8.49 -0.51 1.33
N PHE A 83 7.75 -1.42 0.71
CA PHE A 83 7.82 -2.84 1.00
C PHE A 83 7.76 -3.67 -0.28
N ALA A 84 8.34 -4.85 -0.25
CA ALA A 84 8.28 -5.83 -1.33
C ALA A 84 7.70 -7.15 -0.81
N PHE A 85 6.85 -7.77 -1.63
CA PHE A 85 6.22 -9.05 -1.34
C PHE A 85 6.20 -9.92 -2.60
N ALA A 86 6.81 -11.10 -2.51
CA ALA A 86 7.01 -11.98 -3.65
C ALA A 86 6.86 -13.45 -3.26
N GLY A 87 6.52 -14.28 -4.24
CA GLY A 87 6.30 -15.70 -4.04
C GLY A 87 6.32 -16.50 -5.35
N PRO A 88 6.15 -17.82 -5.27
CA PRO A 88 6.06 -18.68 -6.44
C PRO A 88 4.77 -18.41 -7.23
N THR A 89 4.86 -18.48 -8.54
CA THR A 89 3.76 -18.37 -9.51
C THR A 89 3.84 -19.54 -10.49
N ALA A 90 2.83 -19.72 -11.35
CA ALA A 90 2.87 -20.74 -12.39
C ALA A 90 4.00 -20.54 -13.41
N GLN A 91 4.58 -19.33 -13.49
CA GLN A 91 5.61 -18.94 -14.46
C GLN A 91 6.98 -18.69 -13.81
N GLY A 92 7.17 -19.09 -12.54
CA GLY A 92 8.42 -18.87 -11.81
C GLY A 92 8.19 -18.09 -10.52
N ARG A 93 8.98 -17.05 -10.28
CA ARG A 93 8.82 -16.17 -9.10
C ARG A 93 8.31 -14.80 -9.53
N GLY A 94 7.33 -14.27 -8.82
CA GLY A 94 6.72 -12.97 -9.10
C GLY A 94 6.37 -12.23 -7.82
N GLY A 95 6.20 -10.91 -7.92
CA GLY A 95 5.99 -10.07 -6.75
C GLY A 95 5.56 -8.66 -7.09
N ILE A 96 5.39 -7.87 -6.03
CA ILE A 96 5.16 -6.44 -6.10
C ILE A 96 6.11 -5.73 -5.14
N ALA A 97 6.55 -4.54 -5.52
CA ALA A 97 7.06 -3.55 -4.59
C ALA A 97 6.10 -2.36 -4.60
N ILE A 98 5.70 -1.90 -3.42
CA ILE A 98 4.87 -0.70 -3.27
C ILE A 98 5.72 0.34 -2.56
N LEU A 99 5.88 1.50 -3.20
CA LEU A 99 6.72 2.59 -2.74
C LEU A 99 5.82 3.77 -2.37
N ALA A 100 5.93 4.26 -1.14
CA ALA A 100 5.22 5.45 -0.72
C ALA A 100 5.95 6.69 -1.26
N HIS A 101 5.22 7.62 -1.89
CA HIS A 101 5.82 8.86 -2.36
C HIS A 101 6.19 9.76 -1.15
N PRO A 102 7.36 10.42 -1.13
CA PRO A 102 7.81 11.24 0.00
C PRO A 102 6.92 12.45 0.32
N SER A 103 6.08 12.89 -0.63
CA SER A 103 5.11 13.96 -0.40
C SER A 103 3.79 13.49 0.22
N ASN A 104 3.61 12.19 0.46
CA ASN A 104 2.37 11.67 1.05
C ASN A 104 2.25 12.16 2.49
N VAL A 105 1.03 12.51 2.92
CA VAL A 105 0.75 13.12 4.25
C VAL A 105 1.32 12.28 5.42
N ASN A 106 1.39 10.97 5.24
CA ASN A 106 1.90 10.05 6.24
C ASN A 106 3.25 9.42 5.89
N PHE A 107 4.02 9.94 4.95
CA PHE A 107 5.31 9.35 4.61
C PHE A 107 6.30 9.39 5.80
N PRO A 108 7.07 8.31 6.07
CA PRO A 108 6.89 6.94 5.59
C PRO A 108 5.57 6.34 6.09
N GLN A 109 4.82 5.69 5.21
CA GLN A 109 3.41 5.37 5.43
C GLN A 109 3.21 4.17 6.37
N TRP A 110 2.12 4.21 7.14
CA TRP A 110 1.70 3.08 7.98
C TRP A 110 1.31 1.89 7.14
N THR A 111 1.78 0.72 7.55
CA THR A 111 1.52 -0.53 6.83
C THR A 111 0.46 -1.38 7.51
N ARG A 112 -0.27 -2.16 6.71
CA ARG A 112 -1.15 -3.22 7.17
C ARG A 112 -0.80 -4.51 6.44
N PHE A 113 -0.29 -5.49 7.16
CA PHE A 113 0.10 -6.79 6.63
C PHE A 113 -0.67 -7.89 7.35
N ASN A 114 -1.43 -8.68 6.60
CA ASN A 114 -2.12 -9.83 7.19
C ASN A 114 -1.09 -10.93 7.48
N PRO A 115 -1.05 -11.50 8.70
CA PRO A 115 -0.07 -12.52 9.05
C PRO A 115 -0.30 -13.86 8.34
N LYS A 116 -1.51 -14.11 7.85
CA LYS A 116 -1.91 -15.39 7.22
C LYS A 116 -2.19 -15.22 5.74
N ASP A 117 -3.13 -14.36 5.39
CA ASP A 117 -3.49 -14.10 4.01
C ASP A 117 -2.41 -13.26 3.30
N PRO A 118 -2.24 -13.43 1.98
CA PRO A 118 -1.25 -12.68 1.20
C PRO A 118 -1.73 -11.25 0.93
N PHE A 119 -2.10 -10.50 1.96
CA PHE A 119 -2.58 -9.12 1.86
C PHE A 119 -1.57 -8.15 2.49
N VAL A 120 -1.22 -7.11 1.74
CA VAL A 120 -0.32 -6.04 2.17
C VAL A 120 -0.85 -4.68 1.71
N ALA A 121 -0.74 -3.63 2.53
CA ALA A 121 -1.25 -2.31 2.19
C ALA A 121 -0.51 -1.17 2.90
N PHE A 122 -0.58 0.02 2.32
CA PHE A 122 -0.36 1.29 3.03
C PHE A 122 -1.69 1.90 3.45
N THR A 123 -1.78 2.40 4.69
CA THR A 123 -3.04 2.83 5.32
C THR A 123 -2.92 4.27 5.85
N PRO A 124 -3.74 5.22 5.35
CA PRO A 124 -3.55 6.64 5.65
C PRO A 124 -4.10 7.09 7.02
N VAL A 125 -4.88 6.28 7.74
CA VAL A 125 -5.51 6.67 9.02
C VAL A 125 -5.24 5.68 10.15
N HIS A 126 -4.07 5.04 10.13
CA HIS A 126 -3.72 3.99 11.09
C HIS A 126 -3.51 4.50 12.53
N ASP A 127 -2.92 5.68 12.73
CA ASP A 127 -2.45 6.15 14.03
C ASP A 127 -3.45 7.05 14.79
N GLY A 128 -4.57 7.41 14.16
CA GLY A 128 -5.55 8.28 14.80
C GLY A 128 -6.35 9.14 13.81
N PRO A 129 -7.20 10.03 14.34
CA PRO A 129 -8.06 10.87 13.52
C PRO A 129 -7.26 11.82 12.63
N SER A 130 -7.57 11.86 11.33
CA SER A 130 -6.91 12.77 10.38
C SER A 130 -7.91 13.80 9.82
N PRO A 131 -7.56 15.12 9.80
CA PRO A 131 -8.39 16.13 9.16
C PRO A 131 -8.47 15.88 7.64
N SER A 132 -9.68 15.79 7.09
CA SER A 132 -9.92 15.48 5.67
C SER A 132 -9.69 16.64 4.68
N SER A 133 -9.06 17.75 5.11
CA SER A 133 -9.03 19.00 4.32
C SER A 133 -8.28 18.87 2.99
N ARG A 134 -7.41 17.86 2.84
CA ARG A 134 -6.90 17.28 1.59
C ARG A 134 -6.00 16.07 1.91
N ILE A 135 -6.40 14.86 1.54
CA ILE A 135 -5.53 13.68 1.63
C ILE A 135 -5.01 13.36 0.24
N ARG A 136 -3.68 13.42 0.08
CA ARG A 136 -2.94 12.92 -1.08
C ARG A 136 -2.17 11.68 -0.67
N SER A 137 -2.40 10.58 -1.38
CA SER A 137 -1.73 9.29 -1.18
C SER A 137 -1.36 8.64 -2.50
#